data_AF-A0A350RGV6-F1
#
_entry.id   AF-A0A350RGV6-F1
#
_cell.length_a   1.000
_cell.length_b   1.000
_cell.length_c   1.000
_cell.angle_alpha   90.00
_cell.angle_beta   90.00
_cell.angle_gamma   90.00
#
_symmetry.space_group_name_H-M   'P 1'
#
loop_
_entity.id
_entity.type
_entity.pdbx_description
1 polymer ?
#
loop_
_entity_poly.entity_id
_entity_poly.type
_entity_poly.pdbx_seq_one_letter_code
_entity_poly.pdbx_strand_id
1 'polypeptide(L)'
;MRIGVTPGKYAQQIHDALTQRIGMQAEFIAPEVDAHKYDLVLAVDDEDAPPGAKTRRYVTHHKAKTSSWDVVAARHLLVDAEKRGAENPVAVPLPIAAATPIRPAQTGLALVENKQTQEFSKILNAAGHQVLDINDPEVGIVVDLSATTSRIEPLRQAMSEEKVVIAMRANPAATDTIHDKSDGRLISSYNELKEVVEELVSNDFERQRLGFEARKAIANTNWARVVRGLLLDGRSGMPVLEHLSQLAAQKRWKERLGHAHPWKSAQYVDDRYLELGNQRIDISQISQLRKLSIAIAPGRRDPYSPNS
;
A
#
# COMPACT_ATOMS: atom_id res chain seq x y z
N MET A 1 9.32 4.42 30.16
CA MET A 1 9.95 5.30 29.16
C MET A 1 8.99 6.43 28.86
N ARG A 2 9.43 7.69 28.99
CA ARG A 2 8.64 8.89 28.71
C ARG A 2 9.06 9.46 27.36
N ILE A 3 8.10 9.60 26.45
CA ILE A 3 8.31 9.93 25.04
C ILE A 3 7.53 11.19 24.71
N GLY A 4 8.21 12.19 24.17
CA GLY A 4 7.54 13.37 23.62
C GLY A 4 7.15 13.13 22.16
N VAL A 5 5.95 13.53 21.76
CA VAL A 5 5.53 13.54 20.35
C VAL A 5 5.35 15.00 19.93
N THR A 6 6.09 15.44 18.91
CA THR A 6 5.93 16.80 18.39
C THR A 6 4.57 16.94 17.68
N PRO A 7 3.87 18.07 17.83
CA PRO A 7 2.66 18.32 17.04
C PRO A 7 3.02 18.36 15.56
N GLY A 8 2.07 17.98 14.70
CA GLY A 8 2.32 17.93 13.27
C GLY A 8 1.55 16.85 12.54
N LYS A 9 1.93 16.63 11.28
CA LYS A 9 1.34 15.57 10.47
C LYS A 9 1.63 14.20 11.11
N TYR A 10 0.60 13.36 11.21
CA TYR A 10 0.65 12.02 11.80
C TYR A 10 0.96 11.92 13.31
N ALA A 11 1.08 13.05 14.02
CA ALA A 11 1.40 13.08 15.45
C ALA A 11 0.39 12.29 16.29
N GLN A 12 -0.92 12.44 16.02
CA GLN A 12 -1.98 11.70 16.71
C GLN A 12 -1.83 10.20 16.54
N GLN A 13 -1.59 9.74 15.31
CA GLN A 13 -1.48 8.32 15.01
C GLN A 13 -0.26 7.68 15.66
N ILE A 14 0.86 8.42 15.75
CA ILE A 14 2.05 8.01 16.48
C ILE A 14 1.77 7.94 17.98
N HIS A 15 1.14 8.98 18.54
CA HIS A 15 0.75 9.04 19.95
C HIS A 15 -0.18 7.88 20.35
N ASP A 16 -1.20 7.59 19.54
CA ASP A 16 -2.14 6.49 19.80
C ASP A 16 -1.44 5.14 19.76
N ALA A 17 -0.56 4.93 18.78
CA ALA A 17 0.22 3.70 18.65
C ALA A 17 1.26 3.50 19.77
N LEU A 18 1.74 4.59 20.38
CA LEU A 18 2.59 4.56 21.58
C LEU A 18 1.78 4.24 22.84
N THR A 19 0.62 4.86 23.01
CA THR A 19 -0.22 4.70 24.21
C THR A 19 -0.78 3.28 24.34
N GLN A 20 -0.95 2.59 23.20
CA GLN A 20 -1.32 1.17 23.18
C GLN A 20 -0.20 0.23 23.67
N ARG A 21 1.02 0.72 23.93
CA ARG A 21 2.15 -0.09 24.40
C ARG A 21 2.32 -0.04 25.90
N ILE A 22 2.53 -1.21 26.49
CA ILE A 22 2.82 -1.36 27.92
C ILE A 22 4.17 -0.69 28.23
N GLY A 23 4.22 0.08 29.32
CA GLY A 23 5.46 0.69 29.85
C GLY A 23 5.91 1.98 29.17
N MET A 24 5.09 2.53 28.26
CA MET A 24 5.35 3.81 27.59
C MET A 24 4.38 4.88 28.09
N GLN A 25 4.92 6.05 28.39
CA GLN A 25 4.15 7.27 28.62
C GLN A 25 4.46 8.20 27.46
N ALA A 26 3.44 8.53 26.67
CA ALA A 26 3.55 9.45 25.55
C ALA A 26 2.71 10.68 25.83
N GLU A 27 3.22 11.86 25.48
CA GLU A 27 2.46 13.10 25.52
C GLU A 27 2.88 14.01 24.35
N PHE A 28 1.98 14.89 23.94
CA PHE A 28 2.34 15.93 22.98
C PHE A 28 3.18 17.00 23.66
N ILE A 29 4.24 17.42 22.99
CA ILE A 29 5.20 18.39 23.55
C ILE A 29 5.38 19.59 22.64
N ALA A 30 5.53 20.76 23.25
CA ALA A 30 5.91 21.98 22.53
C ALA A 30 7.44 22.05 22.36
N PRO A 31 7.95 22.78 21.35
CA PRO A 31 9.39 22.92 21.12
C PRO A 31 10.17 23.55 22.30
N GLU A 32 9.50 24.32 23.15
CA GLU A 32 10.11 25.03 24.29
C GLU A 32 10.22 24.16 25.55
N VAL A 33 9.71 22.93 25.52
CA VAL A 33 9.73 22.04 26.68
C VAL A 33 11.16 21.58 26.96
N ASP A 34 11.50 21.48 28.25
CA ASP A 34 12.76 20.88 28.71
C ASP A 34 12.95 19.44 28.19
N ALA A 35 13.89 19.28 27.27
CA ALA A 35 14.23 18.04 26.60
C ALA A 35 14.64 16.92 27.57
N HIS A 36 15.23 17.26 28.73
CA HIS A 36 15.71 16.28 29.71
C HIS A 36 14.60 15.52 30.43
N LYS A 37 13.35 15.97 30.29
CA LYS A 37 12.17 15.26 30.83
C LYS A 37 11.81 14.00 30.04
N TYR A 38 12.37 13.81 28.86
CA TYR A 38 12.01 12.73 27.94
C TYR A 38 13.21 11.86 27.61
N ASP A 39 12.98 10.55 27.56
CA ASP A 39 13.97 9.59 27.10
C ASP A 39 14.19 9.71 25.58
N LEU A 40 13.14 10.13 24.86
CA LEU A 40 13.11 10.23 23.40
C LEU A 40 12.05 11.24 22.95
N VAL A 41 12.31 11.95 21.86
CA VAL A 41 11.32 12.77 21.16
C VAL A 41 11.09 12.19 19.76
N LEU A 42 9.82 11.96 19.39
CA LEU A 42 9.43 11.53 18.06
C LEU A 42 8.85 12.71 17.28
N ALA A 43 9.35 12.90 16.07
CA ALA A 43 8.86 13.91 15.15
C ALA A 43 8.67 13.35 13.75
N VAL A 44 7.88 14.04 12.92
CA VAL A 44 7.64 13.70 11.52
C VAL A 44 8.27 14.78 10.67
N ASP A 45 8.92 14.40 9.55
CA ASP A 45 9.52 15.35 8.60
C ASP A 45 10.27 16.50 9.29
N ASP A 46 9.85 17.75 9.08
CA ASP A 46 10.48 18.98 9.54
C ASP A 46 9.84 19.57 10.81
N GLU A 47 8.98 18.83 11.51
CA GLU A 47 8.30 19.33 12.71
C GLU A 47 9.30 19.68 13.82
N ASP A 48 9.06 20.78 14.54
CA ASP A 48 10.01 21.31 15.52
C ASP A 48 10.12 20.42 16.77
N ALA A 49 11.35 20.08 17.15
CA ALA A 49 11.66 19.30 18.34
C ALA A 49 12.48 20.13 19.33
N PRO A 50 12.36 19.90 20.65
CA PRO A 50 13.11 20.67 21.63
C PRO A 50 14.63 20.61 21.44
N PRO A 51 15.34 21.74 21.59
CA PRO A 51 16.79 21.78 21.48
C PRO A 51 17.46 20.78 22.44
N GLY A 52 18.41 20.01 21.93
CA GLY A 52 19.17 19.03 22.72
C GLY A 52 18.44 17.71 23.02
N ALA A 53 17.19 17.54 22.56
CA ALA A 53 16.48 16.27 22.72
C ALA A 53 17.07 15.15 21.84
N LYS A 54 17.10 13.91 22.36
CA LYS A 54 17.31 12.71 21.55
C LYS A 54 16.10 12.53 20.62
N THR A 55 16.16 13.14 19.45
CA THR A 55 15.06 13.18 18.49
C THR A 55 15.20 12.06 17.48
N ARG A 56 14.11 11.35 17.20
CA ARG A 56 14.01 10.40 16.09
C ARG A 56 12.88 10.76 15.16
N ARG A 57 13.15 10.68 13.86
CA ARG A 57 12.22 11.20 12.86
C ARG A 57 11.68 10.14 11.91
N TYR A 58 10.40 10.29 11.62
CA TYR A 58 9.72 9.59 10.55
C TYR A 58 9.60 10.51 9.32
N VAL A 59 10.38 10.25 8.28
CA VAL A 59 10.44 11.09 7.07
C VAL A 59 9.55 10.52 5.99
N THR A 60 8.58 11.31 5.52
CA THR A 60 7.54 10.90 4.59
C THR A 60 7.80 11.32 3.15
N HIS A 61 8.71 12.27 2.92
CA HIS A 61 9.04 12.76 1.58
C HIS A 61 10.48 13.26 1.41
N HIS A 62 10.98 13.20 0.17
CA HIS A 62 12.35 13.58 -0.19
C HIS A 62 12.72 15.05 0.06
N LYS A 63 11.73 15.95 0.24
CA LYS A 63 11.95 17.39 0.46
C LYS A 63 12.19 17.77 1.92
N ALA A 64 12.16 16.82 2.85
CA ALA A 64 12.39 17.12 4.26
C ALA A 64 13.80 17.72 4.43
N LYS A 65 13.88 18.82 5.18
CA LYS A 65 15.10 19.59 5.41
C LYS A 65 15.87 19.11 6.63
N THR A 66 15.20 18.42 7.55
CA THR A 66 15.80 17.85 8.76
C THR A 66 17.02 16.96 8.47
N SER A 67 17.95 16.90 9.41
CA SER A 67 19.16 16.08 9.35
C SER A 67 18.94 14.65 9.85
N SER A 68 17.98 14.42 10.75
CA SER A 68 17.69 13.09 11.31
C SER A 68 16.64 12.39 10.44
N TRP A 69 17.04 11.28 9.80
CA TRP A 69 16.20 10.45 8.93
C TRP A 69 16.23 9.01 9.44
N ASP A 70 15.82 8.81 10.69
CA ASP A 70 15.88 7.51 11.37
C ASP A 70 14.99 6.45 10.73
N VAL A 71 13.75 6.85 10.42
CA VAL A 71 12.76 5.98 9.80
C VAL A 71 12.20 6.70 8.59
N VAL A 72 12.18 6.04 7.45
CA VAL A 72 11.70 6.61 6.20
C VAL A 72 10.46 5.89 5.70
N ALA A 73 9.53 6.62 5.11
CA ALA A 73 8.24 6.09 4.64
C ALA A 73 8.33 5.24 3.37
N ALA A 74 9.51 5.18 2.74
CA ALA A 74 9.72 4.50 1.47
C ALA A 74 11.21 4.13 1.30
N ARG A 75 11.50 3.10 0.52
CA ARG A 75 12.87 2.55 0.36
C ARG A 75 13.78 3.48 -0.43
N HIS A 76 13.27 4.21 -1.41
CA HIS A 76 14.00 5.19 -2.21
C HIS A 76 14.56 6.34 -1.37
N LEU A 77 14.02 6.58 -0.17
CA LEU A 77 14.51 7.58 0.77
C LEU A 77 15.70 7.09 1.61
N LEU A 78 16.00 5.78 1.63
CA LEU A 78 17.10 5.22 2.43
C LEU A 78 18.46 5.78 2.03
N VAL A 79 18.71 5.86 0.72
CA VAL A 79 19.98 6.39 0.20
C VAL A 79 20.17 7.86 0.60
N ASP A 80 19.10 8.64 0.60
CA ASP A 80 19.16 10.05 1.02
C ASP A 80 19.30 10.19 2.54
N ALA A 81 18.74 9.27 3.32
CA ALA A 81 18.94 9.20 4.76
C ALA A 81 20.41 8.90 5.11
N GLU A 82 21.02 7.91 4.45
CA GLU A 82 22.43 7.56 4.62
C GLU A 82 23.35 8.73 4.25
N LYS A 83 23.10 9.40 3.10
CA LYS A 83 23.86 10.60 2.68
C LYS A 83 23.77 11.75 3.69
N ARG A 84 22.70 11.81 4.47
CA ARG A 84 22.50 12.81 5.53
C ARG A 84 23.10 12.40 6.88
N GLY A 85 23.75 11.23 6.95
CA GLY A 85 24.46 10.75 8.14
C GLY A 85 23.62 9.88 9.07
N ALA A 86 22.48 9.35 8.63
CA ALA A 86 21.76 8.34 9.39
C ALA A 86 22.58 7.04 9.43
N GLU A 87 22.96 6.56 10.61
CA GLU A 87 23.88 5.42 10.75
C GLU A 87 23.23 4.07 10.37
N ASN A 88 21.91 3.93 10.47
CA ASN A 88 21.14 2.74 10.08
C ASN A 88 19.66 3.09 9.84
N PRO A 89 19.31 3.82 8.77
CA PRO A 89 17.93 4.20 8.52
C PRO A 89 17.06 2.98 8.20
N VAL A 90 15.82 2.98 8.68
CA VAL A 90 14.87 1.87 8.44
C VAL A 90 13.71 2.34 7.59
N ALA A 91 13.37 1.59 6.54
CA ALA A 91 12.18 1.85 5.75
C ALA A 91 10.96 1.21 6.40
N VAL A 92 9.98 2.02 6.80
CA VAL A 92 8.66 1.57 7.24
C VAL A 92 7.61 2.26 6.37
N PRO A 93 6.92 1.53 5.49
CA PRO A 93 5.97 2.13 4.55
C PRO A 93 4.85 2.95 5.20
N LEU A 94 4.48 4.07 4.57
CA LEU A 94 3.44 4.99 5.06
C LEU A 94 2.11 4.27 5.36
N PRO A 95 1.66 4.27 6.63
CA PRO A 95 0.31 3.82 6.96
C PRO A 95 -0.73 4.77 6.39
N ILE A 96 -1.83 4.21 5.87
CA ILE A 96 -2.99 4.97 5.43
C ILE A 96 -4.11 4.81 6.47
N ALA A 97 -4.90 5.87 6.68
CA ALA A 97 -6.05 5.82 7.57
C ALA A 97 -7.06 4.75 7.12
N ALA A 98 -7.85 4.22 8.05
CA ALA A 98 -8.64 3.01 7.85
C ALA A 98 -9.59 3.09 6.64
N ALA A 99 -9.47 2.07 5.78
CA ALA A 99 -10.47 1.50 4.88
C ALA A 99 -11.72 2.35 4.60
N THR A 100 -11.66 3.17 3.56
CA THR A 100 -12.83 3.78 2.92
C THR A 100 -13.80 2.67 2.44
N PRO A 101 -15.12 2.89 2.49
CA PRO A 101 -16.10 1.93 1.97
C PRO A 101 -15.78 1.56 0.52
N ILE A 102 -15.91 0.27 0.20
CA ILE A 102 -15.70 -0.22 -1.16
C ILE A 102 -16.76 0.39 -2.06
N ARG A 103 -16.32 1.02 -3.14
CA ARG A 103 -17.18 1.54 -4.20
C ARG A 103 -17.00 0.69 -5.45
N PRO A 104 -18.02 0.63 -6.33
CA PRO A 104 -17.83 0.08 -7.66
C PRO A 104 -16.64 0.73 -8.36
N ALA A 105 -15.94 -0.02 -9.22
CA ALA A 105 -14.80 0.51 -9.94
C ALA A 105 -15.26 1.57 -10.93
N GLN A 106 -14.87 2.82 -10.69
CA GLN A 106 -15.21 3.95 -11.56
C GLN A 106 -14.17 4.13 -12.67
N THR A 107 -14.51 4.87 -13.72
CA THR A 107 -13.64 5.11 -14.87
C THR A 107 -13.05 6.51 -14.91
N GLY A 108 -13.53 7.42 -14.06
CA GLY A 108 -13.00 8.78 -13.98
C GLY A 108 -11.52 8.77 -13.59
N LEU A 109 -10.77 9.70 -14.17
CA LEU A 109 -9.35 9.83 -13.95
C LEU A 109 -9.06 11.02 -13.07
N ALA A 110 -8.06 10.88 -12.21
CA ALA A 110 -7.43 12.01 -11.54
C ALA A 110 -5.93 12.02 -11.83
N LEU A 111 -5.37 13.21 -11.95
CA LEU A 111 -3.94 13.41 -12.08
C LEU A 111 -3.38 13.85 -10.72
N VAL A 112 -2.32 13.20 -10.26
CA VAL A 112 -1.57 13.68 -9.09
C VAL A 112 -0.87 14.98 -9.47
N GLU A 113 -1.05 16.02 -8.65
CA GLU A 113 -0.55 17.36 -8.92
C GLU A 113 0.94 17.37 -9.30
N ASN A 114 1.22 17.83 -10.52
CA ASN A 114 2.56 18.13 -10.99
C ASN A 114 2.53 19.29 -12.00
N LYS A 115 3.72 19.80 -12.38
CA LYS A 115 3.81 20.94 -13.31
C LYS A 115 3.18 20.70 -14.68
N GLN A 116 2.99 19.44 -15.07
CA GLN A 116 2.52 19.04 -16.40
C GLN A 116 1.01 18.68 -16.41
N THR A 117 0.34 18.74 -15.26
CA THR A 117 -1.05 18.28 -15.09
C THR A 117 -2.02 18.96 -16.06
N GLN A 118 -1.90 20.26 -16.30
CA GLN A 118 -2.82 21.00 -17.17
C GLN A 118 -2.74 20.59 -18.65
N GLU A 119 -1.55 20.25 -19.13
CA GLU A 119 -1.35 19.79 -20.51
C GLU A 119 -1.96 18.40 -20.70
N PHE A 120 -1.69 17.49 -19.76
CA PHE A 120 -2.22 16.13 -19.81
C PHE A 120 -3.72 16.05 -19.59
N SER A 121 -4.30 16.90 -18.74
CA SER A 121 -5.75 17.01 -18.63
C SER A 121 -6.40 17.32 -19.98
N LYS A 122 -5.80 18.21 -20.79
CA LYS A 122 -6.31 18.53 -22.13
C LYS A 122 -6.21 17.35 -23.08
N ILE A 123 -5.10 16.61 -23.05
CA ILE A 123 -4.90 15.43 -23.91
C ILE A 123 -5.91 14.33 -23.57
N LEU A 124 -6.11 14.03 -22.28
CA LEU A 124 -7.06 13.02 -21.84
C LEU A 124 -8.52 13.44 -22.13
N ASN A 125 -8.87 14.70 -21.89
CA ASN A 125 -10.19 15.23 -22.26
C ASN A 125 -10.44 15.19 -23.76
N ALA A 126 -9.42 15.50 -24.59
CA ALA A 126 -9.53 15.40 -26.06
C ALA A 126 -9.68 13.94 -26.55
N ALA A 127 -9.16 12.97 -25.79
CA ALA A 127 -9.39 11.54 -26.01
C ALA A 127 -10.76 11.06 -25.48
N GLY A 128 -11.59 11.95 -24.92
CA GLY A 128 -12.92 11.63 -24.40
C GLY A 128 -12.92 11.07 -22.97
N HIS A 129 -11.80 11.14 -22.26
CA HIS A 129 -11.70 10.69 -20.88
C HIS A 129 -12.04 11.83 -19.90
N GLN A 130 -12.77 11.51 -18.83
CA GLN A 130 -13.17 12.48 -17.82
C GLN A 130 -12.06 12.65 -16.77
N VAL A 131 -11.39 13.81 -16.78
CA VAL A 131 -10.41 14.18 -15.73
C VAL A 131 -11.11 14.98 -14.63
N LEU A 132 -11.02 14.49 -13.40
CA LEU A 132 -11.73 14.95 -12.21
C LEU A 132 -10.75 15.34 -11.09
N ASP A 133 -11.30 15.95 -10.02
CA ASP A 133 -10.58 16.12 -8.76
C ASP A 133 -10.25 14.75 -8.15
N ILE A 134 -9.08 14.60 -7.54
CA ILE A 134 -8.63 13.31 -6.97
C ILE A 134 -9.56 12.74 -5.89
N ASN A 135 -10.31 13.61 -5.22
CA ASN A 135 -11.26 13.25 -4.18
C ASN A 135 -12.67 13.02 -4.73
N ASP A 136 -12.89 13.21 -6.03
CA ASP A 136 -14.19 12.99 -6.66
C ASP A 136 -14.58 11.50 -6.55
N PRO A 137 -15.83 11.20 -6.16
CA PRO A 137 -16.31 9.83 -6.01
C PRO A 137 -16.27 9.00 -7.30
N GLU A 138 -16.29 9.64 -8.47
CA GLU A 138 -16.26 8.99 -9.79
C GLU A 138 -14.83 8.68 -10.27
N VAL A 139 -13.80 9.01 -9.47
CA VAL A 139 -12.42 8.63 -9.79
C VAL A 139 -12.17 7.18 -9.41
N GLY A 140 -11.81 6.37 -10.41
CA GLY A 140 -11.32 5.01 -10.21
C GLY A 140 -9.90 4.78 -10.74
N ILE A 141 -9.33 5.75 -11.44
CA ILE A 141 -7.95 5.70 -11.96
C ILE A 141 -7.20 6.95 -11.51
N VAL A 142 -6.06 6.78 -10.86
CA VAL A 142 -5.17 7.86 -10.43
C VAL A 142 -3.86 7.76 -11.17
N VAL A 143 -3.43 8.85 -11.80
CA VAL A 143 -2.24 8.90 -12.64
C VAL A 143 -1.19 9.84 -12.07
N ASP A 144 0.01 9.35 -11.83
CA ASP A 144 1.18 10.16 -11.47
C ASP A 144 2.19 10.23 -12.62
N LEU A 145 2.19 11.37 -13.30
CA LEU A 145 3.05 11.65 -14.45
C LEU A 145 4.39 12.27 -14.06
N SER A 146 4.74 12.31 -12.77
CA SER A 146 5.99 12.90 -12.32
C SER A 146 7.19 12.15 -12.89
N ALA A 147 8.04 12.82 -13.68
CA ALA A 147 9.29 12.24 -14.19
C ALA A 147 10.39 12.12 -13.13
N THR A 148 10.15 12.65 -11.94
CA THR A 148 11.04 12.63 -10.77
C THR A 148 10.27 12.18 -9.53
N THR A 149 10.97 11.98 -8.41
CA THR A 149 10.39 11.56 -7.14
C THR A 149 9.19 12.42 -6.74
N SER A 150 8.02 11.80 -6.66
CA SER A 150 6.78 12.46 -6.23
C SER A 150 6.50 12.23 -4.75
N ARG A 151 5.31 12.63 -4.29
CA ARG A 151 4.80 12.31 -2.95
C ARG A 151 4.18 10.91 -3.00
N ILE A 152 4.53 10.07 -2.02
CA ILE A 152 4.02 8.70 -1.94
C ILE A 152 2.56 8.62 -1.46
N GLU A 153 2.13 9.61 -0.67
CA GLU A 153 0.85 9.60 0.01
C GLU A 153 -0.37 9.58 -0.90
N PRO A 154 -0.49 10.41 -1.97
CA PRO A 154 -1.62 10.34 -2.89
C PRO A 154 -1.76 8.97 -3.57
N LEU A 155 -0.63 8.34 -3.93
CA LEU A 155 -0.63 7.00 -4.55
C LEU A 155 -1.19 5.97 -3.57
N ARG A 156 -0.66 5.94 -2.35
CA ARG A 156 -1.08 4.98 -1.33
C ARG A 156 -2.52 5.22 -0.88
N GLN A 157 -2.96 6.49 -0.82
CA GLN A 157 -4.36 6.81 -0.54
C GLN A 157 -5.28 6.23 -1.64
N ALA A 158 -4.94 6.45 -2.91
CA ALA A 158 -5.70 5.89 -4.03
C ALA A 158 -5.77 4.35 -3.99
N MET A 159 -4.63 3.69 -3.75
CA MET A 159 -4.60 2.23 -3.58
C MET A 159 -5.50 1.76 -2.41
N SER A 160 -5.61 2.54 -1.33
CA SER A 160 -6.44 2.16 -0.16
C SER A 160 -7.94 2.16 -0.45
N GLU A 161 -8.32 2.94 -1.45
CA GLU A 161 -9.69 3.16 -1.94
C GLU A 161 -10.04 2.22 -3.11
N GLU A 162 -9.18 1.24 -3.42
CA GLU A 162 -9.32 0.35 -4.58
C GLU A 162 -9.34 1.10 -5.93
N LYS A 163 -8.70 2.29 -5.99
CA LYS A 163 -8.42 2.99 -7.25
C LYS A 163 -7.18 2.39 -7.90
N VAL A 164 -7.19 2.27 -9.22
CA VAL A 164 -6.00 1.83 -9.99
C VAL A 164 -5.02 2.98 -10.07
N VAL A 165 -3.76 2.73 -9.72
CA VAL A 165 -2.69 3.72 -9.85
C VAL A 165 -1.83 3.42 -11.07
N ILE A 166 -1.70 4.42 -11.95
CA ILE A 166 -0.77 4.43 -13.08
C ILE A 166 0.32 5.45 -12.76
N ALA A 167 1.59 5.09 -12.92
CA ALA A 167 2.68 6.02 -12.64
C ALA A 167 3.86 5.86 -13.58
N MET A 168 4.65 6.93 -13.72
CA MET A 168 5.90 6.86 -14.48
C MET A 168 6.92 5.93 -13.82
N ARG A 169 7.49 5.01 -14.60
CA ARG A 169 8.56 4.09 -14.17
C ARG A 169 9.83 4.83 -13.71
N ALA A 170 10.05 6.05 -14.22
CA ALA A 170 11.16 6.89 -13.80
C ALA A 170 10.99 7.46 -12.38
N ASN A 171 9.79 7.41 -11.79
CA ASN A 171 9.50 7.96 -10.46
C ASN A 171 9.84 6.94 -9.35
N PRO A 172 10.88 7.17 -8.53
CA PRO A 172 11.29 6.23 -7.48
C PRO A 172 10.22 6.00 -6.40
N ALA A 173 9.39 7.01 -6.10
CA ALA A 173 8.32 6.85 -5.12
C ALA A 173 7.22 5.91 -5.61
N ALA A 174 6.95 5.93 -6.92
CA ALA A 174 5.98 5.06 -7.55
C ALA A 174 6.50 3.62 -7.66
N THR A 175 7.74 3.41 -8.12
CA THR A 175 8.33 2.07 -8.28
C THR A 175 8.53 1.33 -6.96
N ASP A 176 8.72 2.07 -5.86
CA ASP A 176 8.73 1.52 -4.50
C ASP A 176 7.38 1.02 -4.01
N THR A 177 6.30 1.61 -4.54
CA THR A 177 4.93 1.43 -4.04
C THR A 177 4.14 0.46 -4.91
N ILE A 178 4.41 0.44 -6.21
CA ILE A 178 3.62 -0.24 -7.24
C ILE A 178 4.45 -1.35 -7.90
N HIS A 179 3.89 -2.54 -7.93
CA HIS A 179 4.33 -3.68 -8.72
C HIS A 179 3.52 -3.73 -10.03
N ASP A 180 4.19 -3.36 -11.12
CA ASP A 180 3.59 -3.28 -12.45
C ASP A 180 2.79 -4.54 -12.82
N LYS A 181 1.56 -4.33 -13.32
CA LYS A 181 0.57 -5.35 -13.68
C LYS A 181 0.04 -6.19 -12.51
N SER A 182 0.63 -6.10 -11.31
CA SER A 182 0.15 -6.84 -10.14
C SER A 182 -0.88 -6.00 -9.37
N ASP A 183 -0.48 -4.80 -8.95
CA ASP A 183 -1.24 -3.93 -8.04
C ASP A 183 -1.32 -2.47 -8.53
N GLY A 184 -0.88 -2.22 -9.77
CA GLY A 184 -0.95 -0.95 -10.48
C GLY A 184 -0.24 -1.06 -11.83
N ARG A 185 0.03 0.08 -12.47
CA ARG A 185 0.72 0.13 -13.78
C ARG A 185 1.89 1.09 -13.74
N LEU A 186 3.03 0.66 -14.26
CA LEU A 186 4.22 1.49 -14.43
C LEU A 186 4.51 1.72 -15.91
N ILE A 187 4.32 2.94 -16.37
CA ILE A 187 4.50 3.34 -17.76
C ILE A 187 5.86 4.00 -17.98
N SER A 188 6.44 3.80 -19.15
CA SER A 188 7.74 4.36 -19.53
C SER A 188 7.60 5.63 -20.37
N SER A 189 6.45 5.85 -20.99
CA SER A 189 6.18 6.98 -21.86
C SER A 189 4.73 7.44 -21.79
N TYR A 190 4.48 8.66 -22.27
CA TYR A 190 3.13 9.22 -22.36
C TYR A 190 2.25 8.54 -23.44
N ASN A 191 2.84 7.96 -24.48
CA ASN A 191 2.07 7.21 -25.47
C ASN A 191 1.48 5.95 -24.83
N GLU A 192 2.27 5.27 -24.00
CA GLU A 192 1.83 4.12 -23.22
C GLU A 192 0.70 4.49 -22.25
N LEU A 193 0.72 5.70 -21.66
CA LEU A 193 -0.37 6.16 -20.79
C LEU A 193 -1.74 6.04 -21.46
N LYS A 194 -1.85 6.51 -22.70
CA LYS A 194 -3.13 6.52 -23.42
C LYS A 194 -3.64 5.10 -23.63
N GLU A 195 -2.77 4.19 -24.07
CA GLU A 195 -3.10 2.77 -24.26
C GLU A 195 -3.55 2.11 -22.94
N VAL A 196 -2.82 2.36 -21.85
CA VAL A 196 -3.17 1.81 -20.52
C VAL A 196 -4.48 2.38 -20.00
N VAL A 197 -4.72 3.67 -20.20
CA VAL A 197 -5.98 4.32 -19.80
C VAL A 197 -7.15 3.75 -20.59
N GLU A 198 -7.03 3.65 -21.92
CA GLU A 198 -8.07 3.08 -22.78
C GLU A 198 -8.40 1.63 -22.39
N GLU A 199 -7.37 0.82 -22.12
CA GLU A 199 -7.51 -0.54 -21.60
C GLU A 199 -8.29 -0.56 -20.28
N LEU A 200 -7.89 0.24 -19.29
CA LEU A 200 -8.50 0.22 -17.96
C LEU A 200 -9.90 0.83 -17.91
N VAL A 201 -10.19 1.81 -18.77
CA VAL A 201 -11.53 2.38 -18.91
C VAL A 201 -12.49 1.36 -19.54
N SER A 202 -12.03 0.60 -20.53
CA SER A 202 -12.84 -0.42 -21.23
C SER A 202 -12.92 -1.78 -20.53
N ASN A 203 -11.94 -2.10 -19.66
CA ASN A 203 -11.85 -3.39 -18.97
C ASN A 203 -12.16 -3.25 -17.47
N ASP A 204 -13.44 -3.35 -17.13
CA ASP A 204 -13.92 -3.29 -15.74
C ASP A 204 -13.31 -4.38 -14.84
N PHE A 205 -13.16 -5.60 -15.36
CA PHE A 205 -12.60 -6.71 -14.62
C PHE A 205 -11.15 -6.42 -14.20
N GLU A 206 -10.32 -5.97 -15.13
CA GLU A 206 -8.92 -5.65 -14.84
C GLU A 206 -8.80 -4.46 -13.90
N ARG A 207 -9.65 -3.43 -14.05
CA ARG A 207 -9.69 -2.27 -13.16
C ARG A 207 -10.04 -2.68 -11.72
N GLN A 208 -11.04 -3.53 -11.55
CA GLN A 208 -11.41 -4.09 -10.24
C GLN A 208 -10.30 -4.96 -9.65
N ARG A 209 -9.69 -5.83 -10.47
CA ARG A 209 -8.61 -6.72 -10.04
C ARG A 209 -7.41 -5.91 -9.53
N LEU A 210 -6.97 -4.92 -10.30
CA LEU A 210 -5.85 -4.05 -9.94
C LEU A 210 -6.16 -3.22 -8.69
N GLY A 211 -7.36 -2.62 -8.59
CA GLY A 211 -7.78 -1.87 -7.40
C GLY A 211 -7.79 -2.72 -6.13
N PHE A 212 -8.29 -3.96 -6.22
CA PHE A 212 -8.27 -4.91 -5.11
C PHE A 212 -6.84 -5.29 -4.68
N GLU A 213 -5.98 -5.65 -5.63
CA GLU A 213 -4.59 -6.01 -5.34
C GLU A 213 -3.79 -4.81 -4.81
N ALA A 214 -4.09 -3.59 -5.30
CA ALA A 214 -3.55 -2.33 -4.79
C ALA A 214 -3.82 -2.16 -3.28
N ARG A 215 -5.09 -2.27 -2.88
CA ARG A 215 -5.48 -2.17 -1.47
C ARG A 215 -4.79 -3.24 -0.63
N LYS A 216 -4.74 -4.47 -1.14
CA LYS A 216 -4.10 -5.60 -0.46
C LYS A 216 -2.60 -5.37 -0.27
N ALA A 217 -1.92 -4.84 -1.28
CA ALA A 217 -0.48 -4.55 -1.22
C ALA A 217 -0.15 -3.57 -0.08
N ILE A 218 -1.01 -2.60 0.17
CA ILE A 218 -0.78 -1.57 1.20
C ILE A 218 -1.46 -1.85 2.55
N ALA A 219 -2.40 -2.79 2.64
CA ALA A 219 -3.18 -3.08 3.85
C ALA A 219 -2.34 -3.54 5.05
N ASN A 220 -1.08 -3.95 4.82
CA ASN A 220 -0.18 -4.42 5.87
C ASN A 220 0.57 -3.30 6.58
N THR A 221 0.34 -2.03 6.25
CA THR A 221 1.05 -0.90 6.88
C THR A 221 0.24 -0.33 8.02
N ASN A 222 0.88 -0.13 9.18
CA ASN A 222 0.21 0.37 10.38
C ASN A 222 1.17 1.19 11.25
N TRP A 223 0.60 2.07 12.07
CA TRP A 223 1.36 2.96 12.95
C TRP A 223 2.12 2.23 14.05
N ALA A 224 1.68 1.02 14.45
CA ALA A 224 2.44 0.21 15.38
C ALA A 224 3.81 -0.22 14.82
N ARG A 225 3.92 -0.48 13.51
CA ARG A 225 5.20 -0.77 12.82
C ARG A 225 6.09 0.47 12.75
N VAL A 226 5.52 1.65 12.45
CA VAL A 226 6.26 2.93 12.45
C VAL A 226 6.86 3.20 13.82
N VAL A 227 6.04 3.08 14.89
CA VAL A 227 6.51 3.22 16.27
C VAL A 227 7.58 2.18 16.63
N ARG A 228 7.49 0.92 16.16
CA ARG A 228 8.61 -0.04 16.37
C ARG A 228 9.88 0.51 15.76
N GLY A 229 9.86 0.91 14.50
CA GLY A 229 11.01 1.49 13.81
C GLY A 229 11.62 2.67 14.56
N LEU A 230 10.76 3.60 14.99
CA LEU A 230 11.16 4.80 15.75
C LEU A 230 11.72 4.50 17.13
N LEU A 231 11.50 3.30 17.67
CA LEU A 231 12.04 2.88 18.97
C LEU A 231 13.22 1.90 18.83
N LEU A 232 13.59 1.48 17.61
CA LEU A 232 14.76 0.61 17.39
C LEU A 232 16.05 1.40 17.57
N ASP A 233 16.78 1.17 18.67
CA ASP A 233 18.14 1.69 18.87
C ASP A 233 19.15 0.69 18.26
N GLY A 234 19.52 0.89 16.99
CA GLY A 234 20.67 0.21 16.38
C GLY A 234 20.56 -1.29 16.09
N ARG A 235 19.38 -1.91 16.01
CA ARG A 235 19.27 -3.29 15.53
C ARG A 235 19.46 -3.35 14.02
N SER A 236 20.60 -3.90 13.59
CA SER A 236 20.83 -4.36 12.23
C SER A 236 19.96 -5.58 11.95
N GLY A 237 19.00 -5.37 11.08
CA GLY A 237 18.08 -6.41 10.64
C GLY A 237 16.93 -5.72 9.96
N MET A 238 16.80 -5.92 8.65
CA MET A 238 15.55 -5.65 7.94
C MET A 238 14.43 -6.12 8.86
N PRO A 239 13.49 -5.26 9.29
CA PRO A 239 12.25 -5.77 9.82
C PRO A 239 11.73 -6.64 8.69
N VAL A 240 11.87 -7.96 8.85
CA VAL A 240 11.21 -8.93 8.00
C VAL A 240 9.81 -8.41 7.98
N LEU A 241 9.36 -7.91 6.83
CA LEU A 241 7.97 -7.61 6.62
C LEU A 241 7.33 -8.92 7.05
N GLU A 242 6.75 -8.95 8.26
CA GLU A 242 5.98 -10.10 8.66
C GLU A 242 4.92 -10.11 7.56
N HIS A 243 5.11 -11.04 6.62
CA HIS A 243 4.10 -11.56 5.75
C HIS A 243 3.10 -12.15 6.73
N LEU A 244 2.32 -11.26 7.37
CA LEU A 244 1.30 -11.59 8.34
C LEU A 244 0.24 -12.32 7.54
N SER A 245 0.48 -13.62 7.49
CA SER A 245 -0.41 -14.66 7.06
C SER A 245 -0.96 -14.46 5.65
N GLN A 246 -0.34 -15.16 4.70
CA GLN A 246 -1.05 -15.65 3.53
C GLN A 246 -2.41 -16.28 3.89
N LEU A 247 -2.64 -16.74 5.14
CA LEU A 247 -3.89 -17.29 5.66
C LEU A 247 -5.03 -16.28 5.87
N ALA A 248 -4.82 -15.12 6.51
CA ALA A 248 -5.88 -14.11 6.63
C ALA A 248 -6.14 -13.45 5.27
N ALA A 249 -5.08 -13.29 4.46
CA ALA A 249 -5.19 -12.93 3.05
C ALA A 249 -6.01 -13.97 2.29
N GLN A 250 -5.70 -15.28 2.39
CA GLN A 250 -6.45 -16.39 1.79
C GLN A 250 -7.88 -16.44 2.26
N LYS A 251 -8.17 -16.10 3.53
CA LYS A 251 -9.52 -16.13 4.08
C LYS A 251 -10.36 -14.99 3.50
N ARG A 252 -9.81 -13.78 3.42
CA ARG A 252 -10.43 -12.64 2.71
C ARG A 252 -10.51 -12.87 1.19
N TRP A 253 -9.52 -13.57 0.62
CA TRP A 253 -9.50 -14.05 -0.76
C TRP A 253 -10.57 -15.14 -0.96
N LYS A 254 -10.77 -16.09 -0.04
CA LYS A 254 -11.84 -17.11 -0.08
C LYS A 254 -13.22 -16.49 0.09
N GLU A 255 -13.32 -15.46 0.93
CA GLU A 255 -14.55 -14.74 1.22
C GLU A 255 -14.95 -13.76 0.09
N ARG A 256 -14.00 -13.30 -0.76
CA ARG A 256 -14.28 -12.40 -1.91
C ARG A 256 -14.10 -13.03 -3.29
N LEU A 257 -13.14 -13.94 -3.48
CA LEU A 257 -12.93 -14.75 -4.69
C LEU A 257 -13.57 -16.13 -4.57
N GLY A 258 -14.85 -16.16 -4.22
CA GLY A 258 -15.71 -17.29 -4.57
C GLY A 258 -15.77 -17.61 -6.09
N HIS A 259 -14.91 -16.98 -6.93
CA HIS A 259 -15.02 -16.97 -8.38
C HIS A 259 -13.72 -17.11 -9.20
N ALA A 260 -12.56 -17.57 -8.70
CA ALA A 260 -11.37 -17.75 -9.56
C ALA A 260 -10.67 -19.11 -9.39
N HIS A 261 -10.31 -19.90 -10.40
CA HIS A 261 -11.02 -20.42 -11.57
C HIS A 261 -10.66 -21.91 -11.87
N PRO A 262 -9.48 -22.47 -11.50
CA PRO A 262 -9.17 -23.90 -11.81
C PRO A 262 -9.89 -24.94 -10.95
N TRP A 263 -10.47 -24.55 -9.81
CA TRP A 263 -11.18 -25.49 -8.93
C TRP A 263 -12.58 -25.82 -9.44
N LYS A 264 -13.11 -25.06 -10.41
CA LYS A 264 -14.50 -25.14 -10.88
C LYS A 264 -14.82 -26.35 -11.75
N SER A 265 -13.82 -27.09 -12.23
CA SER A 265 -14.00 -28.24 -13.12
C SER A 265 -13.62 -29.58 -12.50
N ALA A 266 -13.14 -29.60 -11.25
CA ALA A 266 -12.80 -30.83 -10.56
C ALA A 266 -14.05 -31.57 -10.07
N GLN A 267 -14.16 -32.87 -10.35
CA GLN A 267 -15.25 -33.71 -9.84
C GLN A 267 -14.80 -34.51 -8.63
N TYR A 268 -15.65 -34.53 -7.61
CA TYR A 268 -15.44 -35.30 -6.39
C TYR A 268 -16.04 -36.70 -6.58
N VAL A 269 -15.23 -37.74 -6.37
CA VAL A 269 -15.67 -39.13 -6.55
C VAL A 269 -15.51 -39.89 -5.23
N ASP A 270 -16.64 -40.31 -4.68
CA ASP A 270 -16.78 -41.24 -3.55
C ASP A 270 -15.93 -40.91 -2.31
N ASP A 271 -15.77 -39.62 -1.98
CA ASP A 271 -15.03 -39.10 -0.82
C ASP A 271 -13.57 -39.57 -0.66
N ARG A 272 -13.02 -40.13 -1.73
CA ARG A 272 -11.69 -40.72 -1.78
C ARG A 272 -10.81 -40.12 -2.87
N TYR A 273 -11.39 -39.58 -3.94
CA TYR A 273 -10.62 -39.06 -5.07
C TYR A 273 -11.18 -37.74 -5.61
N LEU A 274 -10.27 -36.90 -6.11
CA LEU A 274 -10.57 -35.75 -6.96
C LEU A 274 -10.10 -36.04 -8.38
N GLU A 275 -10.99 -35.88 -9.35
CA GLU A 275 -10.69 -36.04 -10.77
C GLU A 275 -10.61 -34.68 -11.45
N LEU A 276 -9.47 -34.44 -12.11
CA LEU A 276 -9.14 -33.19 -12.78
C LEU A 276 -8.60 -33.52 -14.18
N GLY A 277 -9.50 -33.63 -15.15
CA GLY A 277 -9.17 -34.18 -16.47
C GLY A 277 -8.69 -35.63 -16.35
N ASN A 278 -7.46 -35.91 -16.80
CA ASN A 278 -6.89 -37.27 -16.82
C ASN A 278 -6.16 -37.64 -15.52
N GLN A 279 -6.20 -36.77 -14.51
CA GLN A 279 -5.49 -36.95 -13.25
C GLN A 279 -6.46 -37.30 -12.13
N ARG A 280 -6.08 -38.31 -11.33
CA ARG A 280 -6.84 -38.75 -10.16
C ARG A 280 -5.98 -38.59 -8.92
N ILE A 281 -6.47 -37.79 -7.98
CA ILE A 281 -5.74 -37.44 -6.76
C ILE A 281 -6.43 -38.12 -5.58
N ASP A 282 -5.70 -39.01 -4.88
CA ASP A 282 -6.18 -39.67 -3.67
C ASP A 282 -6.20 -38.69 -2.49
N ILE A 283 -7.37 -38.57 -1.88
CA ILE A 283 -7.65 -37.70 -0.75
C ILE A 283 -8.25 -38.48 0.43
N SER A 284 -8.12 -39.79 0.44
CA SER A 284 -8.59 -40.66 1.53
C SER A 284 -8.03 -40.24 2.89
N GLN A 285 -6.78 -39.75 2.91
CA GLN A 285 -5.99 -39.41 4.10
C GLN A 285 -6.27 -38.01 4.69
N ILE A 286 -7.04 -37.14 4.02
CA ILE A 286 -7.32 -35.79 4.55
C ILE A 286 -8.54 -35.78 5.49
N SER A 287 -8.52 -34.88 6.48
CA SER A 287 -9.61 -34.77 7.47
C SER A 287 -10.95 -34.35 6.84
N GLN A 288 -12.07 -34.79 7.41
CA GLN A 288 -13.43 -34.50 6.91
C GLN A 288 -13.69 -32.99 6.72
N LEU A 289 -13.17 -32.14 7.62
CA LEU A 289 -13.28 -30.67 7.50
C LEU A 289 -12.54 -30.12 6.25
N ARG A 290 -11.42 -30.74 5.89
CA ARG A 290 -10.68 -30.41 4.67
C ARG A 290 -11.38 -30.95 3.42
N LYS A 291 -11.98 -32.13 3.48
CA LYS A 291 -12.79 -32.73 2.40
C LYS A 291 -13.98 -31.83 2.03
N LEU A 292 -14.73 -31.39 3.04
CA LEU A 292 -15.84 -30.44 2.87
C LEU A 292 -15.37 -29.10 2.27
N SER A 293 -14.24 -28.56 2.74
CA SER A 293 -13.70 -27.29 2.22
C SER A 293 -13.27 -27.33 0.75
N ILE A 294 -12.98 -28.52 0.20
CA ILE A 294 -12.59 -28.72 -1.19
C ILE A 294 -13.82 -29.01 -2.06
N ALA A 295 -14.81 -29.74 -1.56
CA ALA A 295 -16.06 -30.02 -2.27
C ALA A 295 -16.90 -28.77 -2.58
N ILE A 296 -16.70 -27.68 -1.83
CA ILE A 296 -17.46 -26.43 -1.95
C ILE A 296 -16.77 -25.41 -2.89
N ALA A 297 -15.47 -25.60 -3.19
CA ALA A 297 -14.70 -24.74 -4.11
C ALA A 297 -15.09 -24.80 -5.61
N PRO A 298 -15.71 -25.87 -6.16
CA PRO A 298 -15.94 -26.01 -7.61
C PRO A 298 -17.19 -25.34 -8.24
N GLY A 299 -18.13 -24.76 -7.50
CA GLY A 299 -19.23 -24.00 -8.13
C GLY A 299 -18.95 -22.50 -8.04
N ARG A 300 -18.61 -21.71 -9.07
CA ARG A 300 -19.21 -21.58 -10.42
C ARG A 300 -18.27 -20.90 -11.45
N ARG A 301 -17.87 -21.58 -12.54
CA ARG A 301 -17.21 -21.13 -13.84
C ARG A 301 -16.75 -19.66 -14.01
N ASP A 302 -15.50 -19.42 -14.41
CA ASP A 302 -15.02 -18.16 -15.06
C ASP A 302 -15.33 -18.29 -16.58
N PRO A 303 -15.80 -17.22 -17.23
CA PRO A 303 -16.41 -17.28 -18.56
C PRO A 303 -15.42 -17.11 -19.72
N TYR A 304 -14.12 -16.94 -19.47
CA TYR A 304 -13.13 -16.67 -20.53
C TYR A 304 -12.31 -17.88 -20.99
N SER A 305 -12.85 -19.09 -20.85
CA SER A 305 -12.34 -20.26 -21.59
C SER A 305 -13.26 -20.52 -22.78
N PRO A 306 -12.88 -20.10 -24.01
CA PRO A 306 -13.61 -20.46 -25.22
C PRO A 306 -13.22 -21.89 -25.58
N ASN A 307 -13.89 -22.83 -24.89
CA ASN A 307 -13.83 -24.27 -25.10
C ASN A 307 -12.47 -24.94 -24.85
N SER A 308 -12.56 -26.02 -24.07
CA SER A 308 -12.01 -27.34 -24.43
C SER A 308 -10.57 -27.42 -24.92
#